data_AF-A0A1D1XS70-F1
#
_entry.id   AF-A0A1D1XS70-F1
#
_cell.length_a   1.000
_cell.length_b   1.000
_cell.length_c   1.000
_cell.angle_alpha   90.00
_cell.angle_beta   90.00
_cell.angle_gamma   90.00
#
_symmetry.space_group_name_H-M   'P 1'
#
loop_
_entity.id
_entity.type
_entity.pdbx_description
1 polymer ?
#
loop_
_entity_poly.entity_id
_entity_poly.type
_entity_poly.pdbx_seq_one_letter_code
_entity_poly.pdbx_strand_id
1 'polypeptide(L)'
;LFSPLFLPFCPLRFLLPVTEMPRCTGSPSPWRRSRRRSDDAFWGPARGKKGEANEPHGTVGRSKALPLSMLLPALLCTYAVAAAALASTCDARSEPGTHQCRRDSGHKLGTSVLITGNSTLINQTFEIGFFTVDGGSRWYFGTWYASIPVRTYVWVANRDAPVSGGLTPATVWLTAEGLMTVRDNAGRDLWRTDNTEPAAEARLLETGNLVLLSADGSGRFVWQSFDRPADTWLPYMSVTSRGAITSWRSSADPSLGPYSLRLKPPDYGEFHLVYENSSAILPITYWSTGKWTGDRFTGVPEMSVPYIYNFRFDKPFTPEASFVYSEAPSDFASSFLTRFVVEPSGQLRQYTWSAQSSSWNMFWFRPENPCRVYALCGDTGFCREGGLHPCGCLAGFSPSDPAAWNDDDYSGGCSPETGSRCDADTAADGFEEVGLVDFDGASAVSFSSPSRDSCQQSCVRNCSCRGINFNPDTRLCRNLYGNLFNLRNSTAAPLLYLRVSTSSSSSQTRKKDGGGQWKAVAVSVGSIGVFLAISGSAVLAWALWWRGRKKREGIGGEGEEDVLANANLRVFSYKELSTATRGFSEELGHGGFGAVFRGELPDSTLVAVKRLERPGGGDREFRA
;
A
#
# COMPACT_ATOMS: atom_id res chain seq x y z
N LEU A 1 -8.70 37.31 2.77
CA LEU A 1 -9.23 37.75 4.08
C LEU A 1 -9.65 36.50 4.86
N PHE A 2 -9.46 36.50 6.18
CA PHE A 2 -10.00 35.56 7.17
C PHE A 2 -10.12 34.06 6.80
N SER A 3 -9.10 33.31 7.23
CA SER A 3 -9.28 31.95 7.76
C SER A 3 -9.18 32.02 9.29
N PRO A 4 -10.00 31.28 10.07
CA PRO A 4 -9.76 31.10 11.50
C PRO A 4 -8.71 30.00 11.74
N LEU A 5 -7.75 30.24 12.64
CA LEU A 5 -6.87 29.19 13.15
C LEU A 5 -7.54 28.44 14.30
N PHE A 6 -7.31 27.13 14.39
CA PHE A 6 -7.19 26.42 15.67
C PHE A 6 -6.08 25.36 15.59
N LEU A 7 -5.46 25.08 16.73
CA LEU A 7 -4.20 24.34 16.86
C LEU A 7 -4.41 22.84 17.11
N PRO A 8 -3.51 21.96 16.63
CA PRO A 8 -3.47 20.56 17.05
C PRO A 8 -2.90 20.44 18.48
N PHE A 9 -3.41 19.49 19.26
CA PHE A 9 -2.88 19.20 20.60
C PHE A 9 -1.74 18.16 20.54
N CYS A 10 -0.66 18.44 21.28
CA CYS A 10 0.45 17.51 21.47
C CYS A 10 0.15 16.53 22.63
N PRO A 11 0.38 15.21 22.49
CA PRO A 11 0.26 14.27 23.59
C PRO A 11 1.44 14.44 24.56
N LEU A 12 1.17 14.92 25.78
CA LEU A 12 2.17 15.01 26.85
C LEU A 12 2.70 13.62 27.22
N ARG A 13 4.02 13.49 27.34
CA ARG A 13 4.61 12.40 28.15
C ARG A 13 4.40 12.72 29.62
N PHE A 14 3.70 11.87 30.35
CA PHE A 14 3.74 11.88 31.81
C PHE A 14 5.11 11.39 32.30
N LEU A 15 5.70 12.15 33.23
CA LEU A 15 6.74 11.64 34.12
C LEU A 15 6.07 10.94 35.31
N LEU A 16 6.56 9.77 35.69
CA LEU A 16 6.27 9.14 36.98
C LEU A 16 7.58 8.76 37.66
N PRO A 17 7.68 8.92 38.99
CA PRO A 17 8.93 8.68 39.72
C PRO A 17 9.21 7.19 39.91
N VAL A 18 10.50 6.83 39.93
CA VAL A 18 10.95 5.49 40.31
C VAL A 18 10.91 5.36 41.84
N THR A 19 9.94 4.60 42.36
CA THR A 19 9.94 4.14 43.74
C THR A 19 10.72 2.84 43.90
N GLU A 20 11.31 2.62 45.07
CA GLU A 20 12.23 1.50 45.33
C GLU A 20 11.54 0.12 45.25
N MET A 21 12.28 -0.89 44.79
CA MET A 21 11.98 -2.29 45.05
C MET A 21 13.08 -2.93 45.92
N PRO A 22 12.72 -3.80 46.89
CA PRO A 22 13.66 -4.31 47.87
C PRO A 22 14.62 -5.36 47.30
N ARG A 23 15.85 -5.38 47.81
CA ARG A 23 16.83 -6.46 47.56
C ARG A 23 16.51 -7.69 48.39
N CYS A 24 16.44 -8.86 47.76
CA CYS A 24 16.63 -10.15 48.43
C CYS A 24 17.90 -10.82 47.89
N THR A 25 18.78 -11.27 48.78
CA THR A 25 20.11 -11.80 48.44
C THR A 25 20.17 -13.32 48.50
N GLY A 26 20.72 -13.96 47.47
CA GLY A 26 21.08 -15.38 47.46
C GLY A 26 22.25 -15.64 46.52
N SER A 27 23.37 -16.17 47.04
CA SER A 27 24.61 -16.37 46.27
C SER A 27 24.75 -17.81 45.73
N PRO A 28 25.64 -18.09 44.75
CA PRO A 28 25.40 -19.14 43.75
C PRO A 28 26.32 -20.39 43.85
N SER A 29 26.16 -21.27 42.85
CA SER A 29 27.20 -22.12 42.21
C SER A 29 27.46 -23.52 42.81
N PRO A 30 28.19 -24.42 42.11
CA PRO A 30 28.04 -24.78 40.68
C PRO A 30 28.20 -26.29 40.41
N TRP A 31 27.80 -26.77 39.21
CA TRP A 31 28.40 -27.99 38.63
C TRP A 31 28.70 -27.86 37.12
N ARG A 32 29.72 -28.60 36.67
CA ARG A 32 30.37 -28.43 35.35
C ARG A 32 29.93 -29.46 34.30
N ARG A 33 30.07 -29.02 33.04
CA ARG A 33 30.18 -29.83 31.80
C ARG A 33 30.77 -31.24 32.00
N SER A 34 30.25 -32.20 31.23
CA SER A 34 31.11 -32.93 30.28
C SER A 34 30.34 -33.27 28.99
N ARG A 35 31.06 -33.60 27.91
CA ARG A 35 30.49 -34.05 26.62
C ARG A 35 30.71 -35.56 26.48
N ARG A 36 29.89 -36.23 25.65
CA ARG A 36 30.38 -37.21 24.67
C ARG A 36 29.42 -37.34 23.49
N ARG A 37 29.97 -37.68 22.31
CA ARG A 37 29.24 -38.26 21.18
C ARG A 37 29.20 -39.78 21.36
N SER A 38 28.22 -40.40 20.73
CA SER A 38 28.40 -41.64 19.99
C SER A 38 27.37 -41.63 18.85
N ASP A 39 27.82 -41.99 17.66
CA ASP A 39 27.01 -42.05 16.44
C ASP A 39 26.34 -43.43 16.28
N ASP A 40 25.82 -43.70 15.09
CA ASP A 40 25.47 -45.02 14.51
C ASP A 40 24.05 -45.65 14.70
N ALA A 41 23.31 -45.58 13.58
CA ALA A 41 22.90 -46.75 12.76
C ALA A 41 21.59 -47.53 13.06
N PHE A 42 20.62 -47.28 12.16
CA PHE A 42 19.92 -48.27 11.29
C PHE A 42 18.79 -49.19 11.78
N TRP A 43 17.76 -49.32 10.90
CA TRP A 43 16.63 -50.28 10.88
C TRP A 43 15.71 -50.26 12.14
N GLY A 44 14.47 -50.73 12.10
CA GLY A 44 13.61 -51.27 11.03
C GLY A 44 12.27 -51.76 11.66
N PRO A 45 11.11 -51.76 10.95
CA PRO A 45 9.81 -51.71 11.62
C PRO A 45 9.03 -53.03 11.76
N ALA A 46 8.34 -53.22 12.89
CA ALA A 46 7.19 -54.10 13.08
C ALA A 46 6.22 -53.44 14.09
N ARG A 47 4.98 -53.07 13.74
CA ARG A 47 3.76 -53.90 13.61
C ARG A 47 3.39 -54.69 14.88
N GLY A 48 2.26 -54.35 15.52
CA GLY A 48 1.46 -55.37 16.23
C GLY A 48 0.49 -54.94 17.35
N LYS A 49 -0.81 -54.80 17.01
CA LYS A 49 -2.03 -55.05 17.85
C LYS A 49 -2.22 -54.20 19.14
N LYS A 50 -3.37 -53.55 19.36
CA LYS A 50 -4.75 -54.01 19.67
C LYS A 50 -4.94 -54.56 21.11
N GLY A 51 -5.99 -54.08 21.79
CA GLY A 51 -6.31 -54.28 23.22
C GLY A 51 -6.45 -52.91 23.92
N GLU A 52 -7.59 -52.24 24.12
CA GLU A 52 -9.04 -52.59 24.27
C GLU A 52 -9.49 -52.72 25.74
N ALA A 53 -10.48 -51.90 26.13
CA ALA A 53 -11.27 -51.88 27.40
C ALA A 53 -10.47 -51.75 28.73
N ASN A 54 -10.72 -50.78 29.63
CA ASN A 54 -12.00 -50.54 30.33
C ASN A 54 -11.94 -49.27 31.22
N GLU A 55 -13.09 -48.67 31.53
CA GLU A 55 -13.30 -47.88 32.77
C GLU A 55 -13.61 -48.83 33.97
N PRO A 56 -13.62 -48.36 35.23
CA PRO A 56 -14.92 -47.96 35.78
C PRO A 56 -14.93 -46.82 36.83
N HIS A 57 -16.11 -46.19 36.93
CA HIS A 57 -16.71 -45.43 38.03
C HIS A 57 -15.97 -45.22 39.39
N GLY A 58 -16.04 -43.98 39.89
CA GLY A 58 -15.92 -43.63 41.32
C GLY A 58 -16.73 -42.35 41.63
N THR A 59 -17.46 -42.30 42.75
CA THR A 59 -18.60 -41.36 42.93
C THR A 59 -18.65 -40.58 44.26
N VAL A 60 -19.24 -39.37 44.17
CA VAL A 60 -19.97 -38.61 45.22
C VAL A 60 -19.16 -37.93 46.36
N GLY A 61 -19.44 -36.62 46.55
CA GLY A 61 -19.02 -35.81 47.71
C GLY A 61 -19.97 -34.62 47.93
N ARG A 62 -20.90 -34.72 48.88
CA ARG A 62 -22.05 -33.82 49.10
C ARG A 62 -21.77 -32.59 49.99
N SER A 63 -22.32 -31.43 49.57
CA SER A 63 -23.16 -30.48 50.34
C SER A 63 -22.70 -29.81 51.65
N LYS A 64 -22.89 -28.48 51.73
CA LYS A 64 -23.64 -27.76 52.79
C LYS A 64 -23.99 -26.31 52.37
N ALA A 65 -24.88 -25.63 53.10
CA ALA A 65 -25.50 -24.34 52.70
C ALA A 65 -26.07 -23.52 53.91
N LEU A 66 -26.62 -22.32 53.62
CA LEU A 66 -27.43 -21.41 54.49
C LEU A 66 -26.64 -20.62 55.57
N PRO A 67 -27.18 -19.49 56.15
CA PRO A 67 -28.53 -18.91 56.04
C PRO A 67 -28.61 -17.44 55.51
N LEU A 68 -29.53 -16.60 56.02
CA LEU A 68 -30.31 -15.59 55.27
C LEU A 68 -30.52 -14.22 56.02
N SER A 69 -31.15 -13.25 55.34
CA SER A 69 -31.84 -12.02 55.84
C SER A 69 -30.94 -10.79 56.15
N MET A 70 -31.36 -9.52 56.04
CA MET A 70 -32.65 -8.80 55.77
C MET A 70 -32.41 -7.60 54.78
N LEU A 71 -33.28 -6.65 54.38
CA LEU A 71 -34.72 -6.27 54.59
C LEU A 71 -35.23 -5.43 53.36
N LEU A 72 -36.25 -4.56 53.52
CA LEU A 72 -36.87 -3.59 52.58
C LEU A 72 -37.34 -2.33 53.38
N PRO A 73 -37.49 -1.11 52.80
CA PRO A 73 -38.56 -0.70 51.85
C PRO A 73 -38.03 0.15 50.65
N ALA A 74 -38.65 0.29 49.47
CA ALA A 74 -40.06 0.45 49.01
C ALA A 74 -40.59 1.90 48.96
N LEU A 75 -40.79 2.43 47.74
CA LEU A 75 -41.75 3.50 47.41
C LEU A 75 -42.06 3.48 45.90
N LEU A 76 -43.27 3.91 45.53
CA LEU A 76 -43.83 3.91 44.16
C LEU A 76 -44.21 5.34 43.74
N CYS A 77 -44.21 5.62 42.44
CA CYS A 77 -45.13 6.60 41.88
C CYS A 77 -45.50 6.25 40.42
N THR A 78 -46.75 6.50 40.04
CA THR A 78 -47.37 6.05 38.79
C THR A 78 -47.89 7.23 37.97
N TYR A 79 -47.83 7.16 36.64
CA TYR A 79 -48.75 7.91 35.78
C TYR A 79 -49.15 7.10 34.54
N ALA A 80 -50.45 7.07 34.28
CA ALA A 80 -51.08 6.59 33.04
C ALA A 80 -52.41 7.32 32.88
N VAL A 81 -52.69 7.87 31.70
CA VAL A 81 -53.95 8.59 31.42
C VAL A 81 -54.43 8.33 29.98
N ALA A 82 -55.65 7.79 29.91
CA ALA A 82 -56.60 7.82 28.79
C ALA A 82 -56.22 7.20 27.42
N ALA A 83 -57.27 6.75 26.74
CA ALA A 83 -57.27 6.27 25.36
C ALA A 83 -58.40 6.97 24.59
N ALA A 84 -58.38 6.85 23.26
CA ALA A 84 -59.54 7.12 22.42
C ALA A 84 -59.77 5.91 21.50
N ALA A 85 -61.03 5.53 21.30
CA ALA A 85 -61.41 4.35 20.54
C ALA A 85 -62.25 4.73 19.30
N LEU A 86 -62.14 3.94 18.25
CA LEU A 86 -63.18 3.78 17.24
C LEU A 86 -63.46 2.30 17.07
N ALA A 87 -64.74 1.96 16.92
CA ALA A 87 -65.22 0.59 16.81
C ALA A 87 -65.99 0.38 15.51
N SER A 88 -65.90 -0.82 14.95
CA SER A 88 -66.86 -1.33 13.98
C SER A 88 -67.18 -2.78 14.32
N THR A 89 -68.40 -3.01 14.78
CA THR A 89 -68.96 -4.34 15.03
C THR A 89 -69.20 -5.10 13.74
N CYS A 90 -68.99 -6.42 13.73
CA CYS A 90 -69.83 -7.32 12.95
C CYS A 90 -69.90 -8.71 13.60
N ASP A 91 -70.93 -9.46 13.22
CA ASP A 91 -71.49 -10.58 13.96
C ASP A 91 -70.62 -11.85 14.04
N ALA A 92 -70.96 -12.74 14.99
CA ALA A 92 -70.36 -14.06 15.11
C ALA A 92 -71.40 -15.17 14.90
N ARG A 93 -71.15 -16.08 13.96
CA ARG A 93 -71.79 -17.41 13.92
C ARG A 93 -70.83 -18.49 13.44
N SER A 94 -71.10 -19.71 13.88
CA SER A 94 -70.14 -20.82 13.98
C SER A 94 -70.38 -21.91 12.96
N GLU A 95 -69.30 -22.55 12.49
CA GLU A 95 -69.25 -24.01 12.35
C GLU A 95 -67.79 -24.52 12.44
N PRO A 96 -67.52 -25.68 13.09
CA PRO A 96 -66.14 -26.10 13.39
C PRO A 96 -65.55 -27.04 12.32
N GLY A 97 -64.97 -26.47 11.27
CA GLY A 97 -64.12 -27.20 10.33
C GLY A 97 -62.72 -27.48 10.92
N THR A 98 -62.28 -28.73 10.97
CA THR A 98 -60.95 -29.14 11.45
C THR A 98 -59.82 -28.80 10.46
N HIS A 99 -59.57 -27.51 10.27
CA HIS A 99 -58.38 -27.02 9.58
C HIS A 99 -57.14 -27.24 10.42
N GLN A 100 -56.53 -28.41 10.25
CA GLN A 100 -55.19 -28.71 10.75
C GLN A 100 -54.21 -27.69 10.16
N CYS A 101 -53.78 -26.71 10.96
CA CYS A 101 -52.82 -25.68 10.56
C CYS A 101 -51.43 -26.30 10.32
N ARG A 102 -51.27 -26.92 9.15
CA ARG A 102 -49.98 -27.19 8.54
C ARG A 102 -49.23 -25.86 8.49
N ARG A 103 -48.15 -25.74 9.26
CA ARG A 103 -47.13 -24.73 8.97
C ARG A 103 -46.49 -25.12 7.65
N ASP A 104 -47.01 -24.58 6.55
CA ASP A 104 -46.19 -24.44 5.37
C ASP A 104 -45.10 -23.42 5.72
N SER A 105 -43.94 -23.95 6.15
CA SER A 105 -42.67 -23.23 6.18
C SER A 105 -42.13 -22.99 4.78
N GLY A 106 -43.02 -22.76 3.81
CA GLY A 106 -42.72 -22.21 2.51
C GLY A 106 -42.45 -20.73 2.68
N HIS A 107 -41.23 -20.40 3.11
CA HIS A 107 -40.67 -19.07 2.90
C HIS A 107 -40.66 -18.82 1.39
N LYS A 108 -41.71 -18.18 0.87
CA LYS A 108 -41.63 -17.51 -0.42
C LYS A 108 -40.57 -16.44 -0.27
N LEU A 109 -39.44 -16.61 -0.96
CA LEU A 109 -38.43 -15.57 -1.07
C LEU A 109 -39.09 -14.36 -1.75
N GLY A 110 -39.36 -13.33 -0.96
CA GLY A 110 -39.80 -12.05 -1.45
C GLY A 110 -38.58 -11.21 -1.81
N THR A 111 -38.66 -10.54 -2.96
CA THR A 111 -37.83 -9.37 -3.30
C THR A 111 -37.68 -8.46 -2.07
N SER A 112 -36.47 -8.30 -1.55
CA SER A 112 -36.18 -7.39 -0.43
C SER A 112 -35.11 -6.38 -0.81
N VAL A 113 -35.39 -5.10 -0.56
CA VAL A 113 -34.40 -4.02 -0.78
C VAL A 113 -33.54 -3.93 0.47
N LEU A 114 -32.22 -3.98 0.28
CA LEU A 114 -31.23 -3.94 1.36
C LEU A 114 -30.76 -2.50 1.59
N ILE A 115 -30.41 -1.79 0.51
CA ILE A 115 -29.87 -0.42 0.52
C ILE A 115 -30.43 0.37 -0.67
N THR A 116 -30.75 1.65 -0.47
CA THR A 116 -31.22 2.60 -1.50
C THR A 116 -30.45 3.92 -1.41
N GLY A 117 -29.76 4.31 -2.49
CA GLY A 117 -29.03 5.58 -2.57
C GLY A 117 -28.04 5.79 -1.42
N ASN A 118 -28.27 6.82 -0.60
CA ASN A 118 -27.37 7.22 0.49
C ASN A 118 -27.50 6.36 1.78
N SER A 119 -28.40 5.37 1.85
CA SER A 119 -28.53 4.52 3.05
C SER A 119 -27.34 3.57 3.20
N THR A 120 -26.88 3.34 4.42
CA THR A 120 -25.80 2.39 4.74
C THR A 120 -26.26 1.35 5.75
N LEU A 121 -25.53 0.24 5.84
CA LEU A 121 -25.62 -0.73 6.94
C LEU A 121 -24.32 -0.65 7.74
N ILE A 122 -24.42 -0.55 9.07
CA ILE A 122 -23.30 -0.24 9.95
C ILE A 122 -23.30 -1.16 11.18
N ASN A 123 -22.11 -1.57 11.60
CA ASN A 123 -21.86 -2.29 12.86
C ASN A 123 -20.77 -1.55 13.67
N GLN A 124 -20.15 -2.17 14.69
CA GLN A 124 -19.18 -1.43 15.54
C GLN A 124 -17.87 -1.10 14.79
N THR A 125 -17.50 -1.91 13.80
CA THR A 125 -16.19 -1.86 13.15
C THR A 125 -16.27 -1.37 11.70
N PHE A 126 -17.33 -1.74 10.96
CA PHE A 126 -17.48 -1.54 9.52
C PHE A 126 -18.84 -0.95 9.14
N GLU A 127 -18.83 -0.20 8.05
CA GLU A 127 -20.01 0.35 7.37
C GLU A 127 -19.97 -0.07 5.89
N ILE A 128 -21.12 -0.39 5.31
CA ILE A 128 -21.26 -0.78 3.90
C ILE A 128 -22.38 0.03 3.23
N GLY A 129 -22.13 0.49 2.01
CA GLY A 129 -23.09 1.27 1.24
C GLY A 129 -22.54 1.76 -0.09
N PHE A 130 -23.24 2.74 -0.67
CA PHE A 130 -22.75 3.41 -1.87
C PHE A 130 -21.75 4.52 -1.53
N PHE A 131 -20.71 4.65 -2.35
CA PHE A 131 -19.69 5.68 -2.26
C PHE A 131 -19.20 6.11 -3.66
N THR A 132 -18.48 7.22 -3.70
CA THR A 132 -17.66 7.63 -4.84
C THR A 132 -16.26 7.99 -4.34
N VAL A 133 -15.27 7.98 -5.24
CA VAL A 133 -13.90 8.41 -4.95
C VAL A 133 -13.76 9.86 -5.43
N ASP A 134 -13.16 10.71 -4.59
CA ASP A 134 -12.83 12.12 -4.85
C ASP A 134 -13.95 12.99 -5.45
N GLY A 135 -15.21 12.68 -5.11
CA GLY A 135 -16.39 13.42 -5.58
C GLY A 135 -16.80 13.11 -7.04
N GLY A 136 -16.31 12.00 -7.61
CA GLY A 136 -16.58 11.59 -8.97
C GLY A 136 -18.05 11.27 -9.31
N SER A 137 -18.32 11.10 -10.60
CA SER A 137 -19.66 10.78 -11.13
C SER A 137 -20.00 9.29 -11.13
N ARG A 138 -19.02 8.44 -10.80
CA ARG A 138 -19.13 6.97 -10.72
C ARG A 138 -19.43 6.54 -9.29
N TRP A 139 -20.40 5.65 -9.12
CA TRP A 139 -20.82 5.17 -7.80
C TRP A 139 -20.61 3.66 -7.64
N TYR A 140 -20.02 3.30 -6.51
CA TYR A 140 -19.58 1.95 -6.17
C TYR A 140 -20.26 1.52 -4.87
N PHE A 141 -20.63 0.25 -4.78
CA PHE A 141 -21.10 -0.38 -3.55
C PHE A 141 -19.93 -1.11 -2.87
N GLY A 142 -19.68 -0.83 -1.60
CA GLY A 142 -18.53 -1.41 -0.89
C GLY A 142 -18.48 -1.07 0.59
N THR A 143 -17.49 -1.65 1.27
CA THR A 143 -17.31 -1.62 2.72
C THR A 143 -16.14 -0.72 3.09
N TRP A 144 -16.26 0.03 4.19
CA TRP A 144 -15.19 0.82 4.82
C TRP A 144 -15.26 0.69 6.36
N TYR A 145 -14.21 1.12 7.06
CA TYR A 145 -14.23 1.17 8.53
C TYR A 145 -15.16 2.26 9.05
N ALA A 146 -16.09 1.92 9.95
CA ALA A 146 -17.09 2.85 10.49
C ALA A 146 -16.49 3.91 11.44
N SER A 147 -15.40 3.58 12.13
CA SER A 147 -14.79 4.40 13.16
C SER A 147 -13.66 5.33 12.67
N ILE A 148 -13.33 5.28 11.37
CA ILE A 148 -12.22 6.04 10.78
C ILE A 148 -12.77 7.26 10.01
N PRO A 149 -12.41 8.52 10.36
CA PRO A 149 -12.96 9.72 9.72
C PRO A 149 -12.64 9.84 8.22
N VAL A 150 -11.46 9.38 7.80
CA VAL A 150 -11.05 9.33 6.39
C VAL A 150 -11.45 7.98 5.81
N ARG A 151 -12.51 7.95 5.00
CA ARG A 151 -13.10 6.72 4.44
C ARG A 151 -12.04 5.81 3.83
N THR A 152 -11.76 4.73 4.55
CA THR A 152 -10.81 3.70 4.13
C THR A 152 -11.61 2.50 3.63
N TYR A 153 -11.79 2.43 2.31
CA TYR A 153 -12.47 1.32 1.66
C TYR A 153 -11.64 0.04 1.76
N VAL A 154 -12.31 -1.09 1.96
CA VAL A 154 -11.68 -2.42 2.16
C VAL A 154 -12.26 -3.51 1.25
N TRP A 155 -13.43 -3.27 0.66
CA TRP A 155 -14.08 -4.19 -0.28
C TRP A 155 -15.01 -3.41 -1.22
N VAL A 156 -15.10 -3.84 -2.49
CA VAL A 156 -15.94 -3.19 -3.51
C VAL A 156 -16.59 -4.26 -4.40
N ALA A 157 -17.92 -4.18 -4.57
CA ALA A 157 -18.69 -5.15 -5.35
C ALA A 157 -18.60 -4.89 -6.85
N ASN A 158 -19.24 -3.81 -7.32
CA ASN A 158 -19.39 -3.48 -8.74
C ASN A 158 -18.17 -2.71 -9.30
N ARG A 159 -16.96 -3.12 -8.95
CA ARG A 159 -15.72 -2.37 -9.20
C ARG A 159 -15.45 -2.06 -10.69
N ASP A 160 -15.84 -2.96 -11.58
CA ASP A 160 -15.70 -2.78 -13.04
C ASP A 160 -16.99 -2.28 -13.73
N ALA A 161 -18.08 -2.12 -12.96
CA ALA A 161 -19.40 -1.72 -13.44
C ALA A 161 -20.02 -0.63 -12.54
N PRO A 162 -19.46 0.59 -12.52
CA PRO A 162 -19.96 1.68 -11.68
C PRO A 162 -21.38 2.14 -12.06
N VAL A 163 -22.21 2.40 -11.05
CA VAL A 163 -23.47 3.11 -11.24
C VAL A 163 -23.17 4.53 -11.75
N SER A 164 -23.83 4.91 -12.84
CA SER A 164 -23.56 6.15 -13.58
C SER A 164 -24.84 7.01 -13.65
N GLY A 165 -24.71 8.33 -13.55
CA GLY A 165 -25.85 9.25 -13.57
C GLY A 165 -26.56 9.44 -12.21
N GLY A 166 -25.83 9.25 -11.10
CA GLY A 166 -26.30 9.55 -9.75
C GLY A 166 -26.97 8.40 -8.99
N LEU A 167 -27.15 8.58 -7.67
CA LEU A 167 -27.55 7.54 -6.73
C LEU A 167 -29.05 7.26 -6.62
N THR A 168 -29.92 8.00 -7.28
CA THR A 168 -31.38 7.87 -7.13
C THR A 168 -32.01 7.45 -8.46
N PRO A 169 -32.66 6.27 -8.59
CA PRO A 169 -32.89 5.21 -7.58
C PRO A 169 -31.89 4.02 -7.66
N ALA A 170 -30.61 4.25 -7.43
CA ALA A 170 -29.64 3.15 -7.32
C ALA A 170 -29.92 2.30 -6.07
N THR A 171 -29.89 0.98 -6.21
CA THR A 171 -30.35 0.05 -5.17
C THR A 171 -29.48 -1.20 -5.07
N VAL A 172 -29.42 -1.76 -3.86
CA VAL A 172 -28.94 -3.12 -3.60
C VAL A 172 -30.10 -3.92 -3.04
N TRP A 173 -30.37 -5.09 -3.62
CA TRP A 173 -31.54 -5.88 -3.30
C TRP A 173 -31.26 -7.38 -3.40
N LEU A 174 -32.03 -8.18 -2.66
CA LEU A 174 -32.05 -9.63 -2.75
C LEU A 174 -33.22 -10.06 -3.64
N THR A 175 -32.94 -10.84 -4.68
CA THR A 175 -33.95 -11.27 -5.64
C THR A 175 -34.82 -12.41 -5.12
N ALA A 176 -35.94 -12.70 -5.81
CA ALA A 176 -36.80 -13.85 -5.49
C ALA A 176 -36.07 -15.20 -5.65
N GLU A 177 -34.98 -15.24 -6.42
CA GLU A 177 -34.07 -16.38 -6.55
C GLU A 177 -32.99 -16.42 -5.45
N GLY A 178 -33.00 -15.48 -4.49
CA GLY A 178 -32.05 -15.43 -3.37
C GLY A 178 -30.65 -14.97 -3.76
N LEU A 179 -30.54 -14.07 -4.75
CA LEU A 179 -29.28 -13.53 -5.25
C LEU A 179 -29.19 -12.03 -4.93
N MET A 180 -28.08 -11.57 -4.36
CA MET A 180 -27.90 -10.15 -4.05
C MET A 180 -27.38 -9.41 -5.30
N THR A 181 -28.02 -8.29 -5.65
CA THR A 181 -27.81 -7.59 -6.92
C THR A 181 -27.67 -6.08 -6.70
N VAL A 182 -26.69 -5.45 -7.36
CA VAL A 182 -26.51 -4.00 -7.44
C VAL A 182 -27.14 -3.50 -8.75
N ARG A 183 -28.06 -2.54 -8.63
CA ARG A 183 -28.92 -2.06 -9.72
C ARG A 183 -28.80 -0.54 -9.89
N ASP A 184 -28.75 -0.09 -11.15
CA ASP A 184 -28.64 1.32 -11.49
C ASP A 184 -29.99 2.07 -11.53
N ASN A 185 -29.92 3.38 -11.74
CA ASN A 185 -31.05 4.29 -11.87
C ASN A 185 -32.01 3.97 -13.04
N ALA A 186 -31.57 3.20 -14.04
CA ALA A 186 -32.36 2.73 -15.18
C ALA A 186 -32.93 1.31 -14.96
N GLY A 187 -32.73 0.71 -13.78
CA GLY A 187 -33.20 -0.62 -13.43
C GLY A 187 -32.33 -1.76 -13.98
N ARG A 188 -31.13 -1.48 -14.48
CA ARG A 188 -30.19 -2.47 -15.02
C ARG A 188 -29.34 -3.05 -13.89
N ASP A 189 -29.15 -4.36 -13.92
CA ASP A 189 -28.30 -5.07 -12.96
C ASP A 189 -26.84 -4.98 -13.39
N LEU A 190 -26.00 -4.31 -12.59
CA LEU A 190 -24.59 -4.08 -12.89
C LEU A 190 -23.66 -5.14 -12.28
N TRP A 191 -24.07 -5.73 -11.16
CA TRP A 191 -23.33 -6.77 -10.44
C TRP A 191 -24.31 -7.65 -9.67
N ARG A 192 -23.98 -8.94 -9.53
CA ARG A 192 -24.76 -9.90 -8.73
C ARG A 192 -23.87 -10.93 -8.04
N THR A 193 -24.34 -11.51 -6.95
CA THR A 193 -23.73 -12.70 -6.35
C THR A 193 -23.96 -13.94 -7.20
N ASP A 194 -23.06 -14.91 -7.05
CA ASP A 194 -22.96 -16.13 -7.84
C ASP A 194 -23.27 -17.41 -7.01
N ASN A 195 -23.98 -17.27 -5.89
CA ASN A 195 -24.38 -18.41 -5.07
C ASN A 195 -25.32 -19.37 -5.82
N THR A 196 -25.01 -20.67 -5.75
CA THR A 196 -25.84 -21.73 -6.35
C THR A 196 -27.10 -22.05 -5.56
N GLU A 197 -27.14 -21.65 -4.28
CA GLU A 197 -28.25 -21.88 -3.36
C GLU A 197 -28.89 -20.54 -2.96
N PRO A 198 -30.23 -20.46 -2.88
CA PRO A 198 -30.92 -19.21 -2.63
C PRO A 198 -30.68 -18.71 -1.19
N ALA A 199 -30.32 -17.44 -1.05
CA ALA A 199 -30.25 -16.75 0.24
C ALA A 199 -31.57 -16.10 0.63
N ALA A 200 -31.83 -15.96 1.93
CA ALA A 200 -32.99 -15.20 2.47
C ALA A 200 -32.59 -13.93 3.24
N GLU A 201 -31.33 -13.77 3.64
CA GLU A 201 -30.84 -12.62 4.39
C GLU A 201 -29.40 -12.27 3.97
N ALA A 202 -29.05 -10.99 4.00
CA ALA A 202 -27.69 -10.47 3.84
C ALA A 202 -27.25 -9.78 5.15
N ARG A 203 -26.02 -10.05 5.62
CA ARG A 203 -25.53 -9.57 6.92
C ARG A 203 -24.06 -9.16 6.87
N LEU A 204 -23.73 -7.99 7.40
CA LEU A 204 -22.35 -7.52 7.59
C LEU A 204 -21.83 -7.96 8.97
N LEU A 205 -20.79 -8.79 9.00
CA LEU A 205 -20.15 -9.23 10.24
C LEU A 205 -19.12 -8.20 10.75
N GLU A 206 -18.80 -8.25 12.05
CA GLU A 206 -17.78 -7.36 12.67
C GLU A 206 -16.37 -7.57 12.10
N THR A 207 -16.11 -8.68 11.40
CA THR A 207 -14.86 -8.88 10.63
C THR A 207 -14.81 -8.10 9.31
N GLY A 208 -15.91 -7.44 8.92
CA GLY A 208 -16.08 -6.78 7.62
C GLY A 208 -16.58 -7.71 6.52
N ASN A 209 -16.73 -9.01 6.80
CA ASN A 209 -17.28 -9.96 5.84
C ASN A 209 -18.81 -9.76 5.69
N LEU A 210 -19.24 -9.33 4.51
CA LEU A 210 -20.64 -9.42 4.08
C LEU A 210 -20.94 -10.86 3.69
N VAL A 211 -21.93 -11.48 4.33
CA VAL A 211 -22.37 -12.86 4.06
C VAL A 211 -23.83 -12.92 3.65
N LEU A 212 -24.18 -13.89 2.80
CA LEU A 212 -25.57 -14.26 2.51
C LEU A 212 -25.94 -15.57 3.21
N LEU A 213 -27.08 -15.58 3.90
CA LEU A 213 -27.57 -16.71 4.69
C LEU A 213 -28.60 -17.54 3.91
N SER A 214 -28.44 -18.86 3.93
CA SER A 214 -29.29 -19.84 3.24
C SER A 214 -30.78 -19.71 3.58
N ALA A 215 -31.64 -19.78 2.55
CA ALA A 215 -33.09 -19.72 2.70
C ALA A 215 -33.75 -20.99 3.29
N ASP A 216 -33.00 -22.08 3.45
CA ASP A 216 -33.45 -23.29 4.15
C ASP A 216 -33.55 -23.14 5.68
N GLY A 217 -33.11 -21.99 6.23
CA GLY A 217 -33.10 -21.72 7.67
C GLY A 217 -31.95 -22.40 8.43
N SER A 218 -31.01 -23.05 7.75
CA SER A 218 -29.83 -23.69 8.38
C SER A 218 -28.83 -22.70 8.98
N GLY A 219 -28.93 -21.41 8.64
CA GLY A 219 -27.97 -20.37 9.06
C GLY A 219 -26.59 -20.47 8.38
N ARG A 220 -26.42 -21.39 7.42
CA ARG A 220 -25.20 -21.55 6.63
C ARG A 220 -25.00 -20.38 5.67
N PHE A 221 -23.76 -19.96 5.47
CA PHE A 221 -23.40 -19.00 4.43
C PHE A 221 -23.46 -19.67 3.05
N VAL A 222 -24.19 -19.07 2.11
CA VAL A 222 -24.24 -19.49 0.70
C VAL A 222 -23.37 -18.60 -0.21
N TRP A 223 -22.99 -17.42 0.29
CA TRP A 223 -22.06 -16.49 -0.36
C TRP A 223 -21.31 -15.66 0.70
N GLN A 224 -20.08 -15.25 0.40
CA GLN A 224 -19.29 -14.36 1.25
C GLN A 224 -18.44 -13.39 0.43
N SER A 225 -18.32 -12.14 0.89
CA SER A 225 -17.38 -11.15 0.32
C SER A 225 -15.91 -11.57 0.46
N PHE A 226 -15.56 -12.30 1.52
CA PHE A 226 -14.19 -12.79 1.74
C PHE A 226 -13.73 -13.82 0.70
N ASP A 227 -14.64 -14.51 0.02
CA ASP A 227 -14.33 -15.40 -1.11
C ASP A 227 -14.09 -14.61 -2.42
N ARG A 228 -14.33 -13.29 -2.42
CA ARG A 228 -14.15 -12.37 -3.57
C ARG A 228 -13.40 -11.09 -3.15
N PRO A 229 -12.07 -11.17 -2.93
CA PRO A 229 -11.26 -10.04 -2.47
C PRO A 229 -11.25 -8.83 -3.40
N ALA A 230 -10.94 -7.67 -2.84
CA ALA A 230 -10.51 -6.48 -3.58
C ALA A 230 -8.97 -6.32 -3.48
N ASP A 231 -8.49 -5.09 -3.33
CA ASP A 231 -7.10 -4.69 -3.06
C ASP A 231 -6.62 -4.99 -1.63
N THR A 232 -7.56 -5.07 -0.68
CA THR A 232 -7.30 -5.14 0.76
C THR A 232 -7.55 -6.55 1.29
N TRP A 233 -6.67 -7.01 2.17
CA TRP A 233 -6.74 -8.28 2.88
C TRP A 233 -6.88 -8.03 4.39
N LEU A 234 -8.05 -8.36 4.93
CA LEU A 234 -8.43 -8.14 6.33
C LEU A 234 -8.06 -9.32 7.27
N PRO A 235 -8.05 -9.11 8.59
CA PRO A 235 -8.01 -10.21 9.56
C PRO A 235 -9.15 -11.23 9.34
N TYR A 236 -8.90 -12.48 9.70
CA TYR A 236 -9.81 -13.64 9.55
C TYR A 236 -10.17 -14.02 8.11
N MET A 237 -9.72 -13.25 7.11
CA MET A 237 -9.92 -13.52 5.68
C MET A 237 -8.87 -14.51 5.17
N SER A 238 -9.31 -15.59 4.53
CA SER A 238 -8.44 -16.64 4.00
C SER A 238 -8.16 -16.48 2.50
N VAL A 239 -6.88 -16.42 2.10
CA VAL A 239 -6.50 -16.50 0.68
C VAL A 239 -6.15 -17.95 0.36
N THR A 240 -6.88 -18.52 -0.61
CA THR A 240 -6.72 -19.91 -1.07
C THR A 240 -5.95 -19.98 -2.39
N SER A 241 -5.63 -21.19 -2.84
CA SER A 241 -5.02 -21.49 -4.16
C SER A 241 -5.71 -20.86 -5.38
N ARG A 242 -6.99 -20.47 -5.25
CA ARG A 242 -7.79 -19.80 -6.30
C ARG A 242 -8.08 -18.32 -6.00
N GLY A 243 -7.69 -17.83 -4.82
CA GLY A 243 -7.89 -16.44 -4.41
C GLY A 243 -6.72 -15.56 -4.83
N ALA A 244 -7.01 -14.28 -5.09
CA ALA A 244 -6.02 -13.24 -5.31
C ALA A 244 -6.52 -11.93 -4.68
N ILE A 245 -5.61 -11.20 -4.04
CA ILE A 245 -5.82 -9.81 -3.62
C ILE A 245 -5.37 -8.94 -4.79
N THR A 246 -6.26 -8.17 -5.40
CA THR A 246 -5.99 -7.47 -6.68
C THR A 246 -6.22 -5.97 -6.54
N SER A 247 -5.13 -5.23 -6.78
CA SER A 247 -5.03 -3.76 -6.74
C SER A 247 -6.20 -3.02 -7.41
N TRP A 248 -6.44 -1.80 -6.94
CA TRP A 248 -7.18 -0.80 -7.72
C TRP A 248 -6.35 -0.38 -8.93
N ARG A 249 -7.01 0.11 -9.98
CA ARG A 249 -6.33 0.59 -11.19
C ARG A 249 -5.50 1.84 -10.92
N SER A 250 -6.03 2.76 -10.12
CA SER A 250 -5.33 3.94 -9.60
C SER A 250 -5.87 4.29 -8.22
N SER A 251 -5.36 5.36 -7.61
CA SER A 251 -5.93 5.96 -6.38
C SER A 251 -7.41 6.35 -6.55
N ALA A 252 -7.77 6.86 -7.74
CA ALA A 252 -9.10 7.37 -8.06
C ALA A 252 -10.05 6.33 -8.71
N ASP A 253 -9.54 5.24 -9.29
CA ASP A 253 -10.34 4.24 -10.02
C ASP A 253 -10.24 2.83 -9.37
N PRO A 254 -11.28 2.37 -8.64
CA PRO A 254 -11.28 1.08 -7.97
C PRO A 254 -11.49 -0.14 -8.87
N SER A 255 -11.62 0.03 -10.20
CA SER A 255 -11.63 -1.10 -11.15
C SER A 255 -10.39 -1.99 -11.05
N LEU A 256 -10.41 -3.17 -11.68
CA LEU A 256 -9.30 -4.13 -11.60
C LEU A 256 -7.97 -3.52 -12.12
N GLY A 257 -7.03 -3.33 -11.18
CA GLY A 257 -5.64 -2.98 -11.48
C GLY A 257 -4.81 -4.19 -11.90
N PRO A 258 -3.62 -3.96 -12.50
CA PRO A 258 -2.82 -5.03 -13.09
C PRO A 258 -2.03 -5.85 -12.06
N TYR A 259 -1.93 -5.38 -10.81
CA TYR A 259 -1.14 -6.04 -9.77
C TYR A 259 -2.00 -6.92 -8.86
N SER A 260 -1.54 -8.13 -8.56
CA SER A 260 -2.16 -8.98 -7.54
C SER A 260 -1.16 -9.76 -6.68
N LEU A 261 -1.61 -10.14 -5.48
CA LEU A 261 -0.96 -11.06 -4.56
C LEU A 261 -1.77 -12.37 -4.50
N ARG A 262 -1.14 -13.51 -4.76
CA ARG A 262 -1.79 -14.84 -4.65
C ARG A 262 -0.80 -15.94 -4.27
N LEU A 263 -1.31 -17.12 -3.92
CA LEU A 263 -0.47 -18.31 -3.76
C LEU A 263 0.08 -18.77 -5.10
N LYS A 264 1.37 -19.13 -5.12
CA LYS A 264 2.13 -19.40 -6.35
C LYS A 264 2.00 -20.87 -6.80
N PRO A 265 1.37 -21.17 -7.94
CA PRO A 265 1.31 -22.52 -8.48
C PRO A 265 2.68 -22.99 -9.01
N PRO A 266 2.92 -24.31 -9.17
CA PRO A 266 2.02 -25.41 -8.82
C PRO A 266 2.11 -25.83 -7.34
N ASP A 267 3.14 -25.39 -6.62
CA ASP A 267 3.37 -25.80 -5.22
C ASP A 267 2.35 -25.21 -4.24
N TYR A 268 1.93 -23.95 -4.43
CA TYR A 268 1.17 -23.17 -3.43
C TYR A 268 1.86 -23.06 -2.06
N GLY A 269 3.20 -23.16 -2.02
CA GLY A 269 4.02 -23.07 -0.81
C GLY A 269 4.55 -21.68 -0.46
N GLU A 270 4.29 -20.68 -1.30
CA GLU A 270 4.67 -19.28 -1.13
C GLU A 270 3.66 -18.37 -1.84
N PHE A 271 3.58 -17.11 -1.42
CA PHE A 271 2.88 -16.08 -2.19
C PHE A 271 3.79 -15.44 -3.23
N HIS A 272 3.21 -14.97 -4.32
CA HIS A 272 3.89 -14.09 -5.28
C HIS A 272 3.08 -12.83 -5.59
N LEU A 273 3.81 -11.73 -5.81
CA LEU A 273 3.28 -10.52 -6.44
C LEU A 273 3.52 -10.63 -7.95
N VAL A 274 2.47 -10.35 -8.71
CA VAL A 274 2.40 -10.56 -10.15
C VAL A 274 1.77 -9.38 -10.87
N TYR A 275 2.23 -9.15 -12.10
CA TYR A 275 1.64 -8.24 -13.07
C TYR A 275 0.87 -9.04 -14.13
N GLU A 276 -0.43 -8.76 -14.26
CA GLU A 276 -1.30 -9.34 -15.28
C GLU A 276 -1.18 -8.53 -16.58
N ASN A 277 -0.43 -9.08 -17.54
CA ASN A 277 -0.30 -8.50 -18.88
C ASN A 277 -1.32 -9.13 -19.83
N SER A 278 -2.26 -8.33 -20.34
CA SER A 278 -3.31 -8.78 -21.29
C SER A 278 -2.78 -9.38 -22.61
N SER A 279 -1.51 -9.14 -22.94
CA SER A 279 -0.83 -9.69 -24.12
C SER A 279 0.05 -10.91 -23.81
N ALA A 280 0.13 -11.36 -22.54
CA ALA A 280 0.93 -12.51 -22.13
C ALA A 280 0.05 -13.73 -21.82
N ILE A 281 0.57 -14.94 -22.10
CA ILE A 281 -0.11 -16.20 -21.77
C ILE A 281 -0.05 -16.49 -20.27
N LEU A 282 0.95 -15.94 -19.56
CA LEU A 282 1.17 -16.15 -18.13
C LEU A 282 1.49 -14.82 -17.41
N PRO A 283 1.09 -14.71 -16.13
CA PRO A 283 1.39 -13.56 -15.27
C PRO A 283 2.89 -13.41 -15.01
N ILE A 284 3.37 -12.16 -14.97
CA ILE A 284 4.79 -11.88 -14.73
C ILE A 284 5.04 -11.71 -13.24
N THR A 285 5.77 -12.66 -12.64
CA THR A 285 6.16 -12.61 -11.22
C THR A 285 7.36 -11.68 -11.04
N TYR A 286 7.22 -10.65 -10.20
CA TYR A 286 8.31 -9.71 -9.88
C TYR A 286 8.78 -9.78 -8.41
N TRP A 287 7.98 -10.37 -7.52
CA TRP A 287 8.40 -10.67 -6.15
C TRP A 287 7.71 -11.94 -5.62
N SER A 288 8.31 -12.58 -4.61
CA SER A 288 7.72 -13.72 -3.91
C SER A 288 8.13 -13.71 -2.44
N THR A 289 7.26 -14.20 -1.56
CA THR A 289 7.54 -14.28 -0.11
C THR A 289 8.64 -15.28 0.24
N GLY A 290 8.99 -16.18 -0.69
CA GLY A 290 9.77 -17.38 -0.40
C GLY A 290 8.94 -18.44 0.33
N LYS A 291 9.41 -19.69 0.29
CA LYS A 291 8.68 -20.86 0.80
C LYS A 291 8.37 -20.77 2.30
N TRP A 292 7.23 -21.34 2.68
CA TRP A 292 6.79 -21.51 4.08
C TRP A 292 7.74 -22.44 4.85
N THR A 293 8.17 -22.03 6.05
CA THR A 293 9.05 -22.82 6.93
C THR A 293 8.32 -23.61 8.01
N GLY A 294 7.01 -23.41 8.16
CA GLY A 294 6.19 -23.92 9.27
C GLY A 294 5.68 -22.80 10.19
N ASP A 295 6.45 -21.72 10.31
CA ASP A 295 6.16 -20.54 11.16
C ASP A 295 6.09 -19.22 10.38
N ARG A 296 6.84 -19.09 9.26
CA ARG A 296 6.90 -17.87 8.44
C ARG A 296 7.19 -18.16 6.96
N PHE A 297 7.18 -17.13 6.12
CA PHE A 297 7.80 -17.16 4.80
C PHE A 297 9.25 -16.65 4.86
N THR A 298 10.18 -17.29 4.14
CA THR A 298 11.63 -16.98 4.27
C THR A 298 12.04 -15.56 3.90
N GLY A 299 11.30 -14.89 3.00
CA GLY A 299 11.51 -13.51 2.56
C GLY A 299 10.62 -12.46 3.25
N VAL A 300 9.92 -12.83 4.34
CA VAL A 300 9.12 -11.91 5.16
C VAL A 300 9.56 -12.03 6.63
N PRO A 301 10.77 -11.53 6.99
CA PRO A 301 11.29 -11.57 8.36
C PRO A 301 10.38 -10.86 9.37
N GLU A 302 9.54 -9.93 8.93
CA GLU A 302 8.55 -9.21 9.74
C GLU A 302 7.53 -10.14 10.41
N MET A 303 7.29 -11.34 9.85
CA MET A 303 6.46 -12.38 10.49
C MET A 303 7.06 -12.97 11.76
N SER A 304 8.35 -12.74 12.03
CA SER A 304 8.99 -13.20 13.28
C SER A 304 8.69 -12.34 14.51
N VAL A 305 7.87 -11.28 14.35
CA VAL A 305 7.45 -10.35 15.41
C VAL A 305 6.12 -10.83 16.02
N PRO A 306 6.11 -11.46 17.22
CA PRO A 306 5.01 -12.32 17.66
C PRO A 306 3.84 -11.57 18.34
N TYR A 307 3.93 -10.25 18.53
CA TYR A 307 3.00 -9.50 19.40
C TYR A 307 1.85 -8.78 18.66
N ILE A 308 1.75 -8.93 17.33
CA ILE A 308 0.73 -8.21 16.54
C ILE A 308 -0.22 -9.16 15.78
N TYR A 309 0.29 -10.30 15.27
CA TYR A 309 -0.47 -11.18 14.37
C TYR A 309 -0.30 -12.66 14.73
N ASN A 310 -1.38 -13.43 14.59
CA ASN A 310 -1.30 -14.88 14.46
C ASN A 310 -1.44 -15.25 12.98
N PHE A 311 -0.50 -16.05 12.46
CA PHE A 311 -0.54 -16.57 11.09
C PHE A 311 -0.84 -18.06 11.09
N ARG A 312 -1.73 -18.50 10.18
CA ARG A 312 -2.07 -19.90 10.00
C ARG A 312 -2.07 -20.25 8.52
N PHE A 313 -1.27 -21.25 8.16
CA PHE A 313 -1.28 -21.85 6.84
C PHE A 313 -1.85 -23.27 6.94
N ASP A 314 -3.09 -23.47 6.50
CA ASP A 314 -3.69 -24.78 6.34
C ASP A 314 -3.26 -25.42 5.02
N LYS A 315 -2.84 -26.69 5.08
CA LYS A 315 -2.38 -27.50 3.94
C LYS A 315 -1.39 -26.77 3.01
N PRO A 316 -0.29 -26.19 3.54
CA PRO A 316 0.75 -25.62 2.69
C PRO A 316 1.32 -26.71 1.76
N PHE A 317 1.77 -26.28 0.58
CA PHE A 317 2.31 -27.15 -0.47
C PHE A 317 1.28 -28.08 -1.18
N THR A 318 -0.04 -27.77 -1.13
CA THR A 318 -1.08 -28.52 -1.88
C THR A 318 -2.10 -27.59 -2.57
N PRO A 319 -2.91 -28.09 -3.54
CA PRO A 319 -3.98 -27.30 -4.16
C PRO A 319 -5.10 -26.87 -3.21
N GLU A 320 -5.19 -27.46 -2.01
CA GLU A 320 -6.13 -27.07 -0.95
C GLU A 320 -5.52 -26.04 0.04
N ALA A 321 -4.34 -25.50 -0.28
CA ALA A 321 -3.64 -24.48 0.49
C ALA A 321 -4.54 -23.27 0.77
N SER A 322 -4.58 -22.87 2.05
CA SER A 322 -5.33 -21.71 2.54
C SER A 322 -4.54 -21.01 3.65
N PHE A 323 -4.25 -19.73 3.45
CA PHE A 323 -3.54 -18.92 4.45
C PHE A 323 -4.48 -17.86 5.01
N VAL A 324 -4.51 -17.73 6.34
CA VAL A 324 -5.26 -16.72 7.08
C VAL A 324 -4.38 -16.10 8.16
N TYR A 325 -4.64 -14.83 8.47
CA TYR A 325 -4.06 -14.16 9.64
C TYR A 325 -5.15 -13.59 10.53
N SER A 326 -4.86 -13.41 11.82
CA SER A 326 -5.71 -12.65 12.75
C SER A 326 -4.86 -11.69 13.57
N GLU A 327 -5.54 -10.75 14.23
CA GLU A 327 -4.93 -9.99 15.34
C GLU A 327 -4.42 -10.94 16.43
N ALA A 328 -3.36 -10.54 17.12
CA ALA A 328 -2.88 -11.19 18.34
C ALA A 328 -3.71 -10.71 19.54
N PRO A 329 -4.10 -11.60 20.49
CA PRO A 329 -4.67 -11.17 21.76
C PRO A 329 -3.67 -10.31 22.52
N SER A 330 -4.05 -9.07 22.87
CA SER A 330 -3.22 -8.14 23.64
C SER A 330 -3.91 -7.73 24.94
N ASP A 331 -3.19 -7.76 26.05
CA ASP A 331 -3.69 -7.26 27.36
C ASP A 331 -3.86 -5.73 27.38
N PHE A 332 -3.36 -5.03 26.35
CA PHE A 332 -3.63 -3.62 26.11
C PHE A 332 -5.01 -3.47 25.45
N ALA A 333 -5.87 -2.65 26.06
CA ALA A 333 -7.33 -2.64 25.86
C ALA A 333 -7.84 -1.99 24.55
N SER A 334 -7.12 -2.15 23.44
CA SER A 334 -7.53 -1.68 22.11
C SER A 334 -7.14 -2.71 21.04
N SER A 335 -8.13 -3.27 20.33
CA SER A 335 -7.89 -3.93 19.04
C SER A 335 -7.22 -2.93 18.08
N PHE A 336 -6.18 -3.39 17.39
CA PHE A 336 -5.41 -2.56 16.47
C PHE A 336 -5.86 -2.86 15.04
N LEU A 337 -6.76 -2.03 14.50
CA LEU A 337 -7.24 -2.18 13.12
C LEU A 337 -6.04 -2.28 12.18
N THR A 338 -5.96 -3.37 11.44
CA THR A 338 -4.79 -3.74 10.64
C THR A 338 -5.24 -4.31 9.31
N ARG A 339 -4.45 -4.11 8.25
CA ARG A 339 -4.71 -4.64 6.91
C ARG A 339 -3.44 -4.77 6.09
N PHE A 340 -3.45 -5.71 5.14
CA PHE A 340 -2.54 -5.68 4.01
C PHE A 340 -3.26 -5.10 2.78
N VAL A 341 -2.52 -4.42 1.91
CA VAL A 341 -3.04 -3.78 0.70
C VAL A 341 -2.09 -4.05 -0.46
N VAL A 342 -2.61 -4.46 -1.62
CA VAL A 342 -1.88 -4.41 -2.89
C VAL A 342 -2.22 -3.09 -3.57
N GLU A 343 -1.31 -2.13 -3.48
CA GLU A 343 -1.54 -0.78 -4.00
C GLU A 343 -1.52 -0.74 -5.55
N PRO A 344 -2.08 0.32 -6.18
CA PRO A 344 -1.87 0.61 -7.60
C PRO A 344 -0.39 0.77 -7.98
N SER A 345 0.47 1.11 -7.00
CA SER A 345 1.94 1.13 -7.11
C SER A 345 2.58 -0.27 -7.27
N GLY A 346 1.77 -1.35 -7.24
CA GLY A 346 2.22 -2.74 -7.27
C GLY A 346 2.99 -3.21 -6.04
N GLN A 347 3.03 -2.40 -4.98
CA GLN A 347 3.61 -2.78 -3.69
C GLN A 347 2.55 -3.43 -2.79
N LEU A 348 2.91 -4.54 -2.15
CA LEU A 348 2.21 -5.03 -0.97
C LEU A 348 2.64 -4.18 0.22
N ARG A 349 1.70 -3.56 0.94
CA ARG A 349 1.95 -2.80 2.17
C ARG A 349 1.14 -3.35 3.33
N GLN A 350 1.71 -3.29 4.54
CA GLN A 350 0.98 -3.50 5.78
C GLN A 350 0.71 -2.15 6.47
N TYR A 351 -0.54 -1.93 6.86
CA TYR A 351 -1.00 -0.74 7.57
C TYR A 351 -1.62 -1.10 8.91
N THR A 352 -1.37 -0.29 9.94
CA THR A 352 -1.98 -0.38 11.26
C THR A 352 -2.51 0.99 11.68
N TRP A 353 -3.75 1.06 12.17
CA TRP A 353 -4.40 2.30 12.57
C TRP A 353 -3.87 2.81 13.91
N SER A 354 -3.50 4.08 13.95
CA SER A 354 -3.11 4.79 15.17
C SER A 354 -4.21 5.77 15.56
N ALA A 355 -5.00 5.42 16.59
CA ALA A 355 -6.01 6.31 17.15
C ALA A 355 -5.42 7.59 17.78
N GLN A 356 -4.13 7.58 18.15
CA GLN A 356 -3.45 8.76 18.73
C GLN A 356 -3.12 9.83 17.68
N SER A 357 -2.81 9.42 16.45
CA SER A 357 -2.48 10.32 15.33
C SER A 357 -3.61 10.41 14.30
N SER A 358 -4.68 9.63 14.46
CA SER A 358 -5.77 9.47 13.48
C SER A 358 -5.25 9.16 12.06
N SER A 359 -4.25 8.26 11.98
CA SER A 359 -3.54 7.91 10.75
C SER A 359 -3.34 6.40 10.59
N TRP A 360 -3.29 5.94 9.34
CA TRP A 360 -2.74 4.63 9.01
C TRP A 360 -1.21 4.69 8.99
N ASN A 361 -0.59 4.01 9.95
CA ASN A 361 0.87 3.90 9.98
C ASN A 361 1.29 2.67 9.16
N MET A 362 2.19 2.88 8.21
CA MET A 362 2.76 1.79 7.39
C MET A 362 3.84 1.06 8.21
N PHE A 363 3.73 -0.26 8.32
CA PHE A 363 4.64 -1.09 9.13
C PHE A 363 5.77 -1.73 8.30
N TRP A 364 5.44 -2.31 7.13
CA TRP A 364 6.40 -2.71 6.11
C TRP A 364 5.76 -2.75 4.72
N PHE A 365 6.62 -2.82 3.69
CA PHE A 365 6.20 -2.98 2.30
C PHE A 365 7.17 -3.83 1.47
N ARG A 366 6.67 -4.42 0.38
CA ARG A 366 7.46 -5.20 -0.59
C ARG A 366 6.96 -4.95 -2.02
N PRO A 367 7.85 -4.82 -3.02
CA PRO A 367 9.31 -4.75 -2.90
C PRO A 367 9.78 -3.44 -2.24
N GLU A 368 10.90 -3.49 -1.50
CA GLU A 368 11.49 -2.30 -0.84
C GLU A 368 11.95 -1.23 -1.83
N ASN A 369 12.35 -1.65 -3.04
CA ASN A 369 12.72 -0.80 -4.15
C ASN A 369 11.57 -0.80 -5.16
N PRO A 370 10.86 0.32 -5.38
CA PRO A 370 9.76 0.41 -6.35
C PRO A 370 10.16 0.00 -7.76
N CYS A 371 11.41 0.23 -8.18
CA CYS A 371 11.90 -0.16 -9.51
C CYS A 371 12.06 -1.68 -9.72
N ARG A 372 11.66 -2.49 -8.73
CA ARG A 372 11.45 -3.95 -8.89
C ARG A 372 10.00 -4.34 -9.14
N VAL A 373 9.05 -3.41 -9.08
CA VAL A 373 7.67 -3.63 -9.52
C VAL A 373 7.62 -3.62 -11.05
N TYR A 374 7.06 -4.67 -11.65
CA TYR A 374 7.01 -4.79 -13.10
C TYR A 374 6.06 -3.75 -13.72
N ALA A 375 6.51 -3.03 -14.74
CA ALA A 375 5.79 -1.98 -15.46
C ALA A 375 5.31 -0.78 -14.61
N LEU A 376 5.95 -0.53 -13.44
CA LEU A 376 5.61 0.60 -12.56
C LEU A 376 5.53 1.94 -13.30
N CYS A 377 6.51 2.24 -14.15
CA CYS A 377 6.59 3.50 -14.90
C CYS A 377 5.89 3.45 -16.27
N GLY A 378 5.02 2.45 -16.49
CA GLY A 378 4.37 2.22 -17.78
C GLY A 378 5.37 1.92 -18.90
N ASP A 379 4.93 2.14 -20.14
CA ASP A 379 5.71 1.95 -21.35
C ASP A 379 6.64 3.14 -21.65
N THR A 380 7.89 2.88 -22.02
CA THR A 380 8.95 3.89 -22.24
C THR A 380 9.33 4.78 -21.04
N GLY A 381 8.71 4.60 -19.88
CA GLY A 381 9.07 5.29 -18.63
C GLY A 381 10.29 4.67 -17.94
N PHE A 382 11.20 5.51 -17.50
CA PHE A 382 12.44 5.12 -16.81
C PHE A 382 12.26 5.18 -15.29
N CYS A 383 12.72 4.14 -14.57
CA CYS A 383 12.64 4.10 -13.11
C CYS A 383 13.96 4.52 -12.43
N ARG A 384 13.87 5.47 -11.49
CA ARG A 384 14.98 6.03 -10.73
C ARG A 384 14.84 5.72 -9.24
N GLU A 385 15.77 4.92 -8.72
CA GLU A 385 15.84 4.58 -7.30
C GLU A 385 16.06 5.82 -6.42
N GLY A 386 15.41 5.87 -5.25
CA GLY A 386 15.63 6.89 -4.23
C GLY A 386 14.99 8.27 -4.47
N GLY A 387 14.18 8.43 -5.52
CA GLY A 387 13.27 9.58 -5.70
C GLY A 387 12.00 9.47 -4.83
N LEU A 388 11.26 10.58 -4.69
CA LEU A 388 9.89 10.57 -4.16
C LEU A 388 8.94 10.01 -5.22
N HIS A 389 8.93 10.64 -6.39
CA HIS A 389 8.35 10.11 -7.62
C HIS A 389 9.42 9.22 -8.29
N PRO A 390 9.25 7.88 -8.35
CA PRO A 390 10.28 6.98 -8.88
C PRO A 390 10.37 6.99 -10.41
N CYS A 391 9.36 7.52 -11.11
CA CYS A 391 9.25 7.43 -12.57
C CYS A 391 9.54 8.77 -13.26
N GLY A 392 10.19 8.70 -14.41
CA GLY A 392 10.42 9.85 -15.29
C GLY A 392 10.51 9.45 -16.75
N CYS A 393 10.20 10.38 -17.65
CA CYS A 393 10.38 10.17 -19.08
C CYS A 393 11.82 10.44 -19.54
N LEU A 394 12.17 9.86 -20.69
CA LEU A 394 13.44 10.06 -21.38
C LEU A 394 13.43 11.40 -22.16
N ALA A 395 14.60 11.87 -22.61
CA ALA A 395 14.68 13.09 -23.42
C ALA A 395 13.86 12.94 -24.73
N GLY A 396 13.04 13.94 -25.04
CA GLY A 396 12.10 13.90 -26.18
C GLY A 396 10.81 13.09 -25.94
N PHE A 397 10.58 12.62 -24.72
CA PHE A 397 9.35 11.95 -24.30
C PHE A 397 8.67 12.69 -23.14
N SER A 398 7.34 12.79 -23.21
CA SER A 398 6.47 13.34 -22.17
C SER A 398 5.53 12.26 -21.61
N PRO A 399 4.97 12.42 -20.38
CA PRO A 399 3.93 11.54 -19.87
C PRO A 399 2.76 11.43 -20.85
N SER A 400 2.27 10.21 -21.11
CA SER A 400 1.13 9.97 -22.01
C SER A 400 -0.18 10.55 -21.46
N ASP A 401 -0.31 10.58 -20.13
CA ASP A 401 -1.36 11.31 -19.42
C ASP A 401 -0.70 12.16 -18.32
N PRO A 402 -0.49 13.47 -18.56
CA PRO A 402 0.11 14.36 -17.57
C PRO A 402 -0.76 14.65 -16.34
N ALA A 403 -2.05 14.31 -16.34
CA ALA A 403 -2.89 14.44 -15.15
C ALA A 403 -2.64 13.24 -14.23
N ALA A 404 -2.83 12.02 -14.75
CA ALA A 404 -2.57 10.77 -14.03
C ALA A 404 -1.14 10.72 -13.46
N TRP A 405 -0.14 11.19 -14.23
CA TRP A 405 1.26 11.22 -13.81
C TRP A 405 1.54 12.16 -12.62
N ASN A 406 0.75 13.22 -12.43
CA ASN A 406 0.88 14.10 -11.26
C ASN A 406 0.21 13.51 -10.00
N ASP A 407 -0.76 12.62 -10.18
CA ASP A 407 -1.45 11.87 -9.12
C ASP A 407 -0.77 10.50 -8.84
N ASP A 408 0.50 10.37 -9.23
CA ASP A 408 1.37 9.17 -9.13
C ASP A 408 0.89 7.91 -9.88
N ASP A 409 -0.08 8.02 -10.81
CA ASP A 409 -0.41 6.96 -11.77
C ASP A 409 0.44 7.08 -13.05
N TYR A 410 1.58 6.39 -13.03
CA TYR A 410 2.50 6.32 -14.17
C TYR A 410 2.13 5.22 -15.19
N SER A 411 0.98 4.53 -15.04
CA SER A 411 0.66 3.34 -15.85
C SER A 411 0.54 3.63 -17.36
N GLY A 412 0.16 4.87 -17.72
CA GLY A 412 0.14 5.36 -19.10
C GLY A 412 1.52 5.52 -19.76
N GLY A 413 2.60 5.49 -18.97
CA GLY A 413 3.97 5.60 -19.47
C GLY A 413 4.28 6.94 -20.13
N CYS A 414 5.26 6.91 -21.03
CA CYS A 414 5.79 8.07 -21.74
C CYS A 414 5.65 7.88 -23.26
N SER A 415 5.26 8.95 -23.96
CA SER A 415 5.14 9.01 -25.42
C SER A 415 6.00 10.14 -26.01
N PRO A 416 6.43 10.07 -27.29
CA PRO A 416 7.24 11.12 -27.90
C PRO A 416 6.51 12.48 -27.91
N GLU A 417 7.19 13.56 -27.52
CA GLU A 417 6.60 14.92 -27.37
C GLU A 417 5.94 15.44 -28.66
N THR A 418 6.41 14.98 -29.82
CA THR A 418 5.72 15.15 -31.09
C THR A 418 5.43 13.78 -31.70
N GLY A 419 4.14 13.52 -31.98
CA GLY A 419 3.68 12.20 -32.44
C GLY A 419 4.39 11.73 -33.71
N SER A 420 4.84 10.47 -33.71
CA SER A 420 5.66 9.87 -34.76
C SER A 420 4.94 9.82 -36.11
N ARG A 421 5.29 10.76 -36.99
CA ARG A 421 4.87 10.75 -38.39
C ARG A 421 5.68 9.71 -39.16
N CYS A 422 5.22 8.45 -39.11
CA CYS A 422 5.73 7.40 -39.98
C CYS A 422 5.22 7.56 -41.43
N ASP A 423 5.42 8.75 -41.99
CA ASP A 423 5.19 9.05 -43.40
C ASP A 423 6.45 8.58 -44.16
N ALA A 424 6.36 7.41 -44.81
CA ALA A 424 7.51 6.75 -45.44
C ALA A 424 8.25 7.61 -46.49
N ASP A 425 7.57 8.62 -47.05
CA ASP A 425 8.08 9.54 -48.06
C ASP A 425 8.69 10.83 -47.49
N THR A 426 8.54 11.12 -46.19
CA THR A 426 9.15 12.30 -45.54
C THR A 426 10.02 11.89 -44.35
N ALA A 427 11.34 11.86 -44.56
CA ALA A 427 12.33 11.46 -43.56
C ALA A 427 12.47 12.47 -42.40
N ALA A 428 11.53 12.42 -41.45
CA ALA A 428 11.49 13.23 -40.25
C ALA A 428 11.61 12.41 -38.94
N ASP A 429 11.85 11.10 -39.02
CA ASP A 429 12.17 10.26 -37.86
C ASP A 429 13.68 10.26 -37.58
N GLY A 430 14.05 10.57 -36.34
CA GLY A 430 15.41 10.50 -35.80
C GLY A 430 15.53 9.44 -34.72
N PHE A 431 16.71 9.40 -34.07
CA PHE A 431 17.01 8.47 -33.00
C PHE A 431 17.76 9.16 -31.87
N GLU A 432 17.24 9.09 -30.65
CA GLU A 432 17.88 9.60 -29.44
C GLU A 432 18.67 8.46 -28.75
N GLU A 433 19.87 8.78 -28.25
CA GLU A 433 20.74 7.82 -27.55
C GLU A 433 20.37 7.79 -26.06
N VAL A 434 19.76 6.69 -25.60
CA VAL A 434 19.26 6.56 -24.22
C VAL A 434 20.36 6.12 -23.25
N GLY A 435 21.40 5.44 -23.76
CA GLY A 435 22.49 4.89 -22.96
C GLY A 435 22.41 3.36 -22.81
N LEU A 436 23.18 2.84 -21.85
CA LEU A 436 23.23 1.41 -21.55
C LEU A 436 22.08 1.06 -20.58
N VAL A 437 20.94 0.67 -21.15
CA VAL A 437 19.72 0.37 -20.39
C VAL A 437 19.16 -1.01 -20.71
N ASP A 438 18.67 -1.67 -19.68
CA ASP A 438 18.02 -2.97 -19.71
C ASP A 438 16.49 -2.77 -19.64
N PHE A 439 15.73 -3.66 -20.29
CA PHE A 439 14.28 -3.52 -20.44
C PHE A 439 13.58 -4.86 -20.65
N ASP A 440 12.30 -4.91 -20.27
CA ASP A 440 11.43 -6.08 -20.38
C ASP A 440 10.29 -5.83 -21.41
N GLY A 441 9.66 -6.90 -21.90
CA GLY A 441 8.46 -6.86 -22.75
C GLY A 441 8.67 -6.67 -24.25
N ALA A 442 9.72 -5.96 -24.68
CA ALA A 442 9.96 -5.71 -26.10
C ALA A 442 10.56 -6.93 -26.83
N SER A 443 10.15 -7.11 -28.08
CA SER A 443 10.66 -8.12 -29.00
C SER A 443 11.75 -7.55 -29.91
N ALA A 444 12.78 -8.35 -30.22
CA ALA A 444 13.96 -7.91 -30.96
C ALA A 444 14.25 -8.77 -32.21
N VAL A 445 14.19 -8.17 -33.39
CA VAL A 445 14.57 -8.84 -34.66
C VAL A 445 16.04 -8.55 -34.95
N SER A 446 16.86 -9.59 -34.94
CA SER A 446 18.33 -9.49 -35.09
C SER A 446 18.79 -9.80 -36.52
N PHE A 447 19.71 -8.99 -37.06
CA PHE A 447 20.32 -9.19 -38.39
C PHE A 447 21.69 -8.49 -38.49
N SER A 448 22.46 -8.80 -39.54
CA SER A 448 23.74 -8.13 -39.81
C SER A 448 23.51 -6.83 -40.58
N SER A 449 24.15 -5.73 -40.18
CA SER A 449 24.03 -4.41 -40.81
C SER A 449 25.39 -3.71 -40.88
N PRO A 450 25.79 -3.10 -42.03
CA PRO A 450 27.13 -2.55 -42.18
C PRO A 450 27.41 -1.34 -41.27
N SER A 451 26.38 -0.57 -40.89
CA SER A 451 26.51 0.57 -39.97
C SER A 451 25.29 0.74 -39.06
N ARG A 452 25.43 1.59 -38.02
CA ARG A 452 24.31 2.07 -37.20
C ARG A 452 23.26 2.74 -38.07
N ASP A 453 23.66 3.53 -39.06
CA ASP A 453 22.73 4.34 -39.85
C ASP A 453 21.91 3.44 -40.82
N SER A 454 22.48 2.34 -41.33
CA SER A 454 21.70 1.32 -42.07
C SER A 454 20.78 0.50 -41.14
N CYS A 455 21.17 0.29 -39.88
CA CYS A 455 20.31 -0.28 -38.84
C CYS A 455 19.13 0.65 -38.51
N GLN A 456 19.37 1.96 -38.39
CA GLN A 456 18.33 2.98 -38.22
C GLN A 456 17.36 3.03 -39.42
N GLN A 457 17.88 3.05 -40.66
CA GLN A 457 17.04 3.04 -41.88
C GLN A 457 16.13 1.80 -41.97
N SER A 458 16.60 0.63 -41.54
CA SER A 458 15.78 -0.59 -41.50
C SER A 458 14.75 -0.59 -40.38
N CYS A 459 14.92 0.23 -39.34
CA CYS A 459 13.87 0.53 -38.35
C CYS A 459 12.84 1.54 -38.88
N VAL A 460 13.28 2.66 -39.49
CA VAL A 460 12.37 3.70 -40.02
C VAL A 460 11.36 3.13 -41.03
N ARG A 461 11.80 2.19 -41.89
CA ARG A 461 10.96 1.49 -42.89
C ARG A 461 9.81 0.65 -42.30
N ASN A 462 9.73 0.47 -40.98
CA ASN A 462 8.64 -0.23 -40.32
C ASN A 462 8.10 0.64 -39.18
N CYS A 463 6.86 1.14 -39.30
CA CYS A 463 6.27 2.05 -38.31
C CYS A 463 6.16 1.46 -36.90
N SER A 464 6.09 0.13 -36.77
CA SER A 464 6.05 -0.54 -35.47
C SER A 464 7.42 -0.63 -34.80
N CYS A 465 8.52 -0.31 -35.49
CA CYS A 465 9.86 -0.29 -34.91
C CYS A 465 10.07 0.98 -34.08
N ARG A 466 10.36 0.81 -32.80
CA ARG A 466 10.49 1.90 -31.80
C ARG A 466 11.91 2.26 -31.44
N GLY A 467 12.89 1.47 -31.87
CA GLY A 467 14.29 1.69 -31.53
C GLY A 467 15.19 0.58 -32.04
N ILE A 468 16.50 0.75 -31.81
CA ILE A 468 17.51 -0.23 -32.18
C ILE A 468 18.56 -0.44 -31.07
N ASN A 469 19.21 -1.59 -31.13
CA ASN A 469 20.59 -1.74 -30.66
C ASN A 469 21.50 -2.00 -31.87
N PHE A 470 22.72 -1.47 -31.84
CA PHE A 470 23.75 -1.77 -32.85
C PHE A 470 25.11 -1.98 -32.19
N ASN A 471 25.79 -3.09 -32.52
CA ASN A 471 27.15 -3.35 -32.11
C ASN A 471 28.11 -3.25 -33.33
N PRO A 472 29.11 -2.34 -33.31
CA PRO A 472 29.96 -2.07 -34.47
C PRO A 472 30.95 -3.20 -34.78
N ASP A 473 31.39 -3.95 -33.77
CA ASP A 473 32.43 -4.98 -33.90
C ASP A 473 31.88 -6.25 -34.56
N THR A 474 30.70 -6.69 -34.11
CA THR A 474 29.98 -7.86 -34.61
C THR A 474 29.05 -7.56 -35.78
N ARG A 475 28.83 -6.26 -36.10
CA ARG A 475 27.83 -5.76 -37.07
C ARG A 475 26.39 -6.18 -36.77
N LEU A 476 26.12 -6.61 -35.54
CA LEU A 476 24.79 -7.03 -35.11
C LEU A 476 23.88 -5.81 -34.92
N CYS A 477 22.83 -5.74 -35.73
CA CYS A 477 21.69 -4.84 -35.57
C CYS A 477 20.53 -5.60 -34.92
N ARG A 478 19.78 -4.90 -34.07
CA ARG A 478 18.49 -5.36 -33.53
C ARG A 478 17.45 -4.26 -33.69
N ASN A 479 16.36 -4.54 -34.38
CA ASN A 479 15.17 -3.68 -34.38
C ASN A 479 14.24 -4.08 -33.22
N LEU A 480 13.71 -3.11 -32.49
CA LEU A 480 12.90 -3.31 -31.28
C LEU A 480 11.42 -2.96 -31.53
N TYR A 481 10.51 -3.83 -31.08
CA TYR A 481 9.06 -3.74 -31.30
C TYR A 481 8.27 -4.12 -30.04
N GLY A 482 7.11 -3.49 -29.83
CA GLY A 482 6.27 -3.69 -28.64
C GLY A 482 6.56 -2.69 -27.53
N ASN A 483 6.27 -3.05 -26.29
CA ASN A 483 6.41 -2.14 -25.14
C ASN A 483 7.76 -2.30 -24.44
N LEU A 484 8.35 -1.19 -24.01
CA LEU A 484 9.63 -1.11 -23.31
C LEU A 484 9.37 -0.85 -21.82
N PHE A 485 9.13 -1.93 -21.07
CA PHE A 485 8.89 -1.88 -19.63
C PHE A 485 10.20 -1.96 -18.84
N ASN A 486 10.16 -1.54 -17.58
CA ASN A 486 11.26 -1.67 -16.60
C ASN A 486 12.60 -1.07 -17.04
N LEU A 487 12.58 0.01 -17.84
CA LEU A 487 13.78 0.70 -18.29
C LEU A 487 14.63 1.14 -17.11
N ARG A 488 15.81 0.51 -16.99
CA ARG A 488 16.77 0.64 -15.89
C ARG A 488 18.20 0.73 -16.41
N ASN A 489 19.05 1.51 -15.75
CA ASN A 489 20.48 1.56 -16.09
C ASN A 489 21.15 0.19 -15.88
N SER A 490 21.94 -0.26 -16.85
CA SER A 490 22.68 -1.52 -16.75
C SER A 490 23.99 -1.45 -17.53
N THR A 491 25.12 -1.55 -16.83
CA THR A 491 26.46 -1.49 -17.44
C THR A 491 26.80 -2.68 -18.34
N ALA A 492 25.96 -3.73 -18.34
CA ALA A 492 26.09 -4.90 -19.21
C ALA A 492 25.09 -4.89 -20.40
N ALA A 493 24.16 -3.93 -20.45
CA ALA A 493 23.19 -3.82 -21.54
C ALA A 493 23.81 -3.20 -22.80
N PRO A 494 23.30 -3.53 -24.00
CA PRO A 494 23.68 -2.84 -25.23
C PRO A 494 23.18 -1.39 -25.23
N LEU A 495 23.87 -0.52 -25.98
CA LEU A 495 23.45 0.87 -26.19
C LEU A 495 22.09 0.92 -26.90
N LEU A 496 21.11 1.57 -26.27
CA LEU A 496 19.75 1.75 -26.79
C LEU A 496 19.61 3.08 -27.53
N TYR A 497 19.06 3.02 -28.74
CA TYR A 497 18.61 4.17 -29.49
C TYR A 497 17.09 4.09 -29.68
N LEU A 498 16.33 5.10 -29.24
CA LEU A 498 14.88 5.16 -29.44
C LEU A 498 14.52 6.07 -30.61
N ARG A 499 13.53 5.65 -31.40
CA ARG A 499 12.96 6.43 -32.50
C ARG A 499 12.17 7.61 -31.93
N VAL A 500 12.47 8.81 -32.42
CA VAL A 500 11.83 10.07 -32.01
C VAL A 500 11.54 10.93 -33.23
N SER A 501 10.49 11.73 -33.18
CA SER A 501 10.18 12.70 -34.24
C SER A 501 11.17 13.86 -34.23
N THR A 502 11.81 14.17 -35.35
CA THR A 502 12.69 15.34 -35.46
C THR A 502 11.88 16.61 -35.75
N SER A 503 11.34 17.19 -34.68
CA SER A 503 11.09 18.64 -34.63
C SER A 503 12.10 19.28 -33.67
N SER A 504 12.50 20.53 -33.94
CA SER A 504 13.63 21.23 -33.30
C SER A 504 14.94 20.43 -33.19
N SER A 505 15.66 20.32 -34.32
CA SER A 505 17.11 20.06 -34.27
C SER A 505 17.81 21.19 -33.48
N SER A 506 18.21 20.89 -32.24
CA SER A 506 18.93 21.86 -31.41
C SER A 506 20.22 22.28 -32.12
N SER A 507 20.39 23.59 -32.29
CA SER A 507 21.41 24.17 -33.16
C SER A 507 22.80 24.20 -32.51
N GLN A 508 23.31 23.02 -32.15
CA GLN A 508 24.71 22.82 -31.80
C GLN A 508 25.60 23.19 -32.98
N THR A 509 26.05 24.45 -33.00
CA THR A 509 27.00 24.98 -33.96
C THR A 509 28.37 24.36 -33.72
N ARG A 510 28.57 23.17 -34.30
CA ARG A 510 29.89 22.52 -34.39
C ARG A 510 30.86 23.50 -35.04
N LYS A 511 31.72 24.13 -34.21
CA LYS A 511 32.88 24.87 -34.71
C LYS A 511 33.70 23.90 -35.56
N LYS A 512 33.82 24.21 -36.84
CA LYS A 512 34.56 23.40 -37.80
C LYS A 512 35.99 23.94 -37.84
N ASP A 513 36.91 23.23 -37.21
CA ASP A 513 38.32 23.63 -37.22
C ASP A 513 38.84 23.67 -38.66
N GLY A 514 39.39 24.81 -39.04
CA GLY A 514 39.91 25.09 -40.38
C GLY A 514 40.97 26.18 -40.27
N GLY A 515 42.24 25.78 -40.41
CA GLY A 515 43.37 26.68 -40.24
C GLY A 515 43.50 27.70 -41.37
N GLY A 516 43.75 28.96 -41.00
CA GLY A 516 44.03 30.05 -41.94
C GLY A 516 44.47 31.31 -41.21
N GLN A 517 45.78 31.59 -41.21
CA GLN A 517 46.30 32.87 -40.71
C GLN A 517 46.12 33.96 -41.78
N TRP A 518 45.76 35.19 -41.39
CA TRP A 518 46.58 36.40 -41.67
C TRP A 518 46.04 37.66 -40.96
N LYS A 519 46.87 38.70 -41.03
CA LYS A 519 46.87 40.04 -40.38
C LYS A 519 45.77 40.98 -40.95
N ALA A 520 45.39 42.14 -40.37
CA ALA A 520 45.46 42.71 -39.01
C ALA A 520 44.78 44.11 -38.95
N VAL A 521 44.38 44.56 -37.74
CA VAL A 521 44.19 45.96 -37.25
C VAL A 521 43.29 46.96 -38.03
N ALA A 522 42.24 47.44 -37.35
CA ALA A 522 41.76 48.84 -37.35
C ALA A 522 40.98 49.12 -36.04
N VAL A 523 40.83 50.38 -35.60
CA VAL A 523 40.39 50.74 -34.22
C VAL A 523 39.46 51.96 -34.15
N SER A 524 38.40 51.86 -33.33
CA SER A 524 37.70 52.97 -32.65
C SER A 524 36.88 52.39 -31.48
N VAL A 525 37.28 52.52 -30.21
CA VAL A 525 37.22 53.71 -29.32
C VAL A 525 35.77 54.19 -29.11
N GLY A 526 35.14 53.74 -28.02
CA GLY A 526 33.77 54.15 -27.67
C GLY A 526 33.21 53.71 -26.30
N SER A 527 34.03 53.18 -25.37
CA SER A 527 33.49 52.49 -24.17
C SER A 527 34.15 52.80 -22.81
N ILE A 528 35.27 53.53 -22.76
CA ILE A 528 36.07 53.66 -21.53
C ILE A 528 35.40 54.58 -20.49
N GLY A 529 34.69 55.63 -20.91
CA GLY A 529 34.05 56.58 -19.98
C GLY A 529 32.95 55.97 -19.11
N VAL A 530 32.19 55.00 -19.63
CA VAL A 530 31.06 54.38 -18.92
C VAL A 530 31.54 53.50 -17.76
N PHE A 531 32.58 52.68 -17.99
CA PHE A 531 33.12 51.80 -16.95
C PHE A 531 33.77 52.56 -15.79
N LEU A 532 34.41 53.72 -16.06
CA LEU A 532 34.99 54.56 -15.01
C LEU A 532 33.92 55.27 -14.15
N ALA A 533 32.79 55.65 -14.74
CA ALA A 533 31.67 56.23 -14.00
C ALA A 533 31.00 55.19 -13.06
N ILE A 534 30.77 53.97 -13.56
CA ILE A 534 30.11 52.89 -12.79
C ILE A 534 31.01 52.36 -11.66
N SER A 535 32.32 52.22 -11.90
CA SER A 535 33.24 51.79 -10.84
C SER A 535 33.40 52.86 -9.75
N GLY A 536 33.43 54.14 -10.12
CA GLY A 536 33.49 55.26 -9.17
C GLY A 536 32.27 55.31 -8.23
N SER A 537 31.06 55.12 -8.75
CA SER A 537 29.84 55.13 -7.94
C SER A 537 29.74 53.90 -7.02
N ALA A 538 30.15 52.73 -7.48
CA ALA A 538 30.20 51.51 -6.66
C ALA A 538 31.16 51.63 -5.46
N VAL A 539 32.37 52.19 -5.69
CA VAL A 539 33.35 52.40 -4.60
C VAL A 539 32.86 53.44 -3.59
N LEU A 540 32.20 54.51 -4.04
CA LEU A 540 31.59 55.51 -3.14
C LEU A 540 30.45 54.90 -2.30
N ALA A 541 29.57 54.12 -2.90
CA ALA A 541 28.49 53.43 -2.19
C ALA A 541 29.04 52.46 -1.12
N TRP A 542 30.05 51.66 -1.48
CA TRP A 542 30.72 50.75 -0.55
C TRP A 542 31.42 51.47 0.60
N ALA A 543 32.13 52.58 0.31
CA ALA A 543 32.79 53.39 1.33
C ALA A 543 31.81 54.05 2.32
N LEU A 544 30.63 54.48 1.85
CA LEU A 544 29.57 55.00 2.71
C LEU A 544 28.94 53.89 3.56
N TRP A 545 28.68 52.71 2.98
CA TRP A 545 28.16 51.54 3.69
C TRP A 545 29.10 51.06 4.81
N TRP A 546 30.40 50.98 4.55
CA TRP A 546 31.42 50.65 5.56
C TRP A 546 31.52 51.70 6.68
N ARG A 547 31.36 53.00 6.37
CA ARG A 547 31.30 54.06 7.39
C ARG A 547 30.06 53.96 8.28
N GLY A 548 28.92 53.50 7.74
CA GLY A 548 27.71 53.21 8.53
C GLY A 548 27.87 52.02 9.49
N ARG A 549 28.65 51.00 9.11
CA ARG A 549 28.76 49.74 9.87
C ARG A 549 29.60 49.83 11.16
N LYS A 550 30.35 50.91 11.37
CA LYS A 550 31.26 51.09 12.54
C LYS A 550 30.67 51.89 13.71
N LYS A 551 29.33 51.92 13.86
CA LYS A 551 28.65 52.61 14.98
C LYS A 551 27.46 51.81 15.58
N ARG A 552 27.55 50.48 15.58
CA ARG A 552 26.69 49.57 16.35
C ARG A 552 27.48 48.34 16.79
N GLU A 553 28.29 48.50 17.82
CA GLU A 553 28.69 47.39 18.69
C GLU A 553 27.64 47.30 19.80
N GLY A 554 26.99 46.15 19.97
CA GLY A 554 25.98 45.93 21.00
C GLY A 554 24.85 44.98 20.59
N ILE A 555 24.97 43.73 21.09
CA ILE A 555 23.91 42.71 21.21
C ILE A 555 23.40 42.09 19.90
N GLY A 556 23.19 40.76 19.92
CA GLY A 556 22.36 40.04 18.95
C GLY A 556 23.09 39.58 17.68
N GLY A 557 23.50 38.31 17.65
CA GLY A 557 23.95 37.60 16.45
C GLY A 557 23.00 36.47 16.10
N GLU A 558 21.85 36.81 15.51
CA GLU A 558 20.84 35.87 15.02
C GLU A 558 20.66 36.02 13.49
N GLY A 559 20.17 34.94 12.85
CA GLY A 559 20.17 34.73 11.40
C GLY A 559 21.34 33.82 11.00
N GLU A 560 21.12 32.60 10.52
CA GLU A 560 20.13 32.22 9.50
C GLU A 560 19.51 30.82 9.77
N GLU A 561 18.42 30.75 10.56
CA GLU A 561 17.59 29.55 10.70
C GLU A 561 16.14 29.93 11.07
N ASP A 562 15.31 30.25 10.06
CA ASP A 562 13.88 30.55 10.26
C ASP A 562 12.98 29.88 9.20
N VAL A 563 12.91 28.55 9.28
CA VAL A 563 11.78 27.76 8.72
C VAL A 563 11.42 26.58 9.67
N LEU A 564 11.53 26.75 10.99
CA LEU A 564 11.07 25.72 11.95
C LEU A 564 10.70 26.23 13.37
N ALA A 565 10.47 27.54 13.55
CA ALA A 565 10.28 28.18 14.87
C ALA A 565 8.92 27.88 15.57
N ASN A 566 8.37 26.67 15.43
CA ASN A 566 7.08 26.26 16.02
C ASN A 566 7.08 24.87 16.68
N ALA A 567 8.26 24.30 16.95
CA ALA A 567 8.43 23.11 17.79
C ALA A 567 9.67 23.26 18.68
N ASN A 568 9.63 22.75 19.92
CA ASN A 568 10.74 22.80 20.88
C ASN A 568 11.85 21.77 20.54
N LEU A 569 12.34 21.78 19.30
CA LEU A 569 13.37 20.89 18.80
C LEU A 569 14.75 21.54 18.94
N ARG A 570 15.49 21.18 20.00
CA ARG A 570 16.90 21.54 20.12
C ARG A 570 17.74 20.65 19.19
N VAL A 571 18.44 21.27 18.24
CA VAL A 571 19.50 20.61 17.48
C VAL A 571 20.71 20.38 18.40
N PHE A 572 21.30 19.17 18.33
CA PHE A 572 22.51 18.81 19.07
C PHE A 572 23.64 18.51 18.11
N SER A 573 24.84 19.02 18.39
CA SER A 573 26.04 18.68 17.63
C SER A 573 26.49 17.23 17.91
N TYR A 574 27.17 16.61 16.94
CA TYR A 574 27.80 15.29 17.15
C TYR A 574 28.75 15.27 18.36
N LYS A 575 29.39 16.41 18.68
CA LYS A 575 30.25 16.54 19.86
C LYS A 575 29.46 16.46 21.15
N GLU A 576 28.34 17.17 21.27
CA GLU A 576 27.44 17.06 22.44
C GLU A 576 26.90 15.65 22.61
N LEU A 577 26.41 15.02 21.53
CA LEU A 577 25.87 13.66 21.58
C LEU A 577 26.95 12.62 21.94
N SER A 578 28.17 12.79 21.43
CA SER A 578 29.33 11.96 21.80
C SER A 578 29.71 12.14 23.28
N THR A 579 29.72 13.38 23.79
CA THR A 579 29.95 13.63 25.23
C THR A 579 28.84 13.03 26.10
N ALA A 580 27.57 13.26 25.76
CA ALA A 580 26.41 12.76 26.51
C ALA A 580 26.38 11.22 26.58
N THR A 581 26.75 10.53 25.50
CA THR A 581 26.83 9.06 25.42
C THR A 581 28.17 8.47 25.89
N ARG A 582 29.05 9.30 26.47
CA ARG A 582 30.42 8.92 26.91
C ARG A 582 31.25 8.23 25.82
N GLY A 583 31.11 8.71 24.58
CA GLY A 583 31.75 8.16 23.39
C GLY A 583 30.96 7.03 22.71
N PHE A 584 29.64 6.99 22.89
CA PHE A 584 28.76 5.88 22.48
C PHE A 584 29.15 4.55 23.18
N SER A 585 29.35 4.60 24.51
CA SER A 585 29.93 3.48 25.27
C SER A 585 28.93 2.41 25.74
N GLU A 586 27.64 2.74 25.81
CA GLU A 586 26.59 1.94 26.45
C GLU A 586 25.46 1.70 25.44
N GLU A 587 25.56 0.61 24.67
CA GLU A 587 24.55 0.25 23.66
C GLU A 587 23.31 -0.39 24.33
N LEU A 588 22.13 0.13 23.99
CA LEU A 588 20.83 -0.32 24.46
C LEU A 588 20.15 -1.31 23.50
N GLY A 589 20.57 -1.31 22.23
CA GLY A 589 20.05 -2.24 21.21
C GLY A 589 20.48 -1.87 19.79
N HIS A 590 20.50 -2.88 18.93
CA HIS A 590 20.95 -2.80 17.53
C HIS A 590 19.81 -3.12 16.57
N GLY A 591 19.77 -2.47 15.40
CA GLY A 591 18.82 -2.76 14.33
C GLY A 591 19.37 -2.42 12.94
N GLY A 592 18.66 -2.79 11.88
CA GLY A 592 19.15 -2.70 10.48
C GLY A 592 19.54 -1.31 9.97
N PHE A 593 19.27 -0.25 10.74
CA PHE A 593 19.59 1.14 10.44
C PHE A 593 20.68 1.73 11.38
N GLY A 594 21.14 0.98 12.39
CA GLY A 594 22.18 1.37 13.34
C GLY A 594 21.87 1.02 14.79
N ALA A 595 22.77 1.44 15.68
CA ALA A 595 22.74 1.17 17.12
C ALA A 595 22.15 2.32 17.93
N VAL A 596 21.51 2.02 19.06
CA VAL A 596 20.96 3.00 20.01
C VAL A 596 21.79 2.99 21.29
N PHE A 597 22.28 4.15 21.71
CA PHE A 597 23.16 4.30 22.87
C PHE A 597 22.49 5.07 24.00
N ARG A 598 22.79 4.72 25.25
CA ARG A 598 22.40 5.50 26.42
C ARG A 598 23.30 6.73 26.56
N GLY A 599 22.70 7.86 26.92
CA GLY A 599 23.42 9.08 27.26
C GLY A 599 22.71 9.91 28.33
N GLU A 600 23.40 10.94 28.78
CA GLU A 600 22.94 11.89 29.79
C GLU A 600 23.33 13.31 29.35
N LEU A 601 22.37 14.22 29.30
CA LEU A 601 22.60 15.62 28.92
C LEU A 601 23.19 16.44 30.11
N PRO A 602 23.73 17.64 29.88
CA PRO A 602 24.32 18.47 30.95
C PRO A 602 23.36 18.92 32.06
N ASP A 603 22.06 18.70 31.90
CA ASP A 603 20.99 18.91 32.89
C ASP A 603 20.58 17.61 33.61
N SER A 604 21.36 16.53 33.44
CA SER A 604 21.08 15.15 33.87
C SER A 604 19.83 14.51 33.25
N THR A 605 19.29 15.04 32.15
CA THR A 605 18.26 14.35 31.36
C THR A 605 18.84 13.11 30.69
N LEU A 606 18.33 11.93 31.04
CA LEU A 606 18.68 10.68 30.36
C LEU A 606 18.06 10.62 28.97
N VAL A 607 18.88 10.24 27.98
CA VAL A 607 18.51 10.19 26.56
C VAL A 607 18.94 8.87 25.92
N ALA A 608 18.23 8.49 24.85
CA ALA A 608 18.61 7.38 23.96
C ALA A 608 18.98 7.97 22.59
N VAL A 609 20.21 7.73 22.14
CA VAL A 609 20.79 8.34 20.94
C VAL A 609 20.98 7.26 19.87
N LYS A 610 20.12 7.26 18.85
CA LYS A 610 20.26 6.41 17.65
C LYS A 610 21.43 6.94 16.81
N ARG A 611 22.48 6.14 16.61
CA ARG A 611 23.62 6.44 15.73
C ARG A 611 23.52 5.53 14.51
N LEU A 612 23.43 6.17 13.33
CA LEU A 612 23.32 5.48 12.05
C LEU A 612 24.70 5.05 11.56
N GLU A 613 24.79 3.83 11.03
CA GLU A 613 26.07 3.25 10.57
C GLU A 613 26.32 3.44 9.07
N ARG A 614 25.31 3.90 8.31
CA ARG A 614 25.40 4.15 6.86
C ARG A 614 25.37 5.66 6.56
N PRO A 615 26.47 6.26 6.08
CA PRO A 615 26.46 7.64 5.60
C PRO A 615 25.45 7.84 4.44
N GLY A 616 24.71 8.95 4.46
CA GLY A 616 23.84 9.37 3.35
C GLY A 616 22.39 8.89 3.35
N GLY A 617 22.00 7.98 4.27
CA GLY A 617 20.60 7.53 4.39
C GLY A 617 19.76 8.29 5.43
N GLY A 618 20.39 8.86 6.45
CA GLY A 618 19.72 9.28 7.69
C GLY A 618 18.95 10.59 7.66
N ASP A 619 19.46 11.60 6.95
CA ASP A 619 19.01 12.99 7.09
C ASP A 619 17.59 13.25 6.54
N ARG A 620 17.00 12.24 5.87
CA ARG A 620 15.59 12.23 5.43
C ARG A 620 14.62 11.70 6.50
N GLU A 621 15.09 10.88 7.44
CA GLU A 621 14.23 10.19 8.45
C GLU A 621 13.83 11.12 9.62
N PHE A 622 14.53 12.24 9.80
CA PHE A 622 14.30 13.24 10.87
C PHE A 622 13.82 14.61 10.35
N ARG A 623 13.32 14.67 9.11
CA ARG A 623 12.76 15.88 8.48
C ARG A 623 11.32 15.68 7.96
N ALA A 624 10.64 14.65 8.47
CA ALA A 624 9.25 14.31 8.19
C ALA A 624 8.36 14.69 9.40
#